data_AF-A0A6G3S964-F1
#
_entry.id   AF-A0A6G3S964-F1
#
_cell.length_a   1.000
_cell.length_b   1.000
_cell.length_c   1.000
_cell.angle_alpha   90.00
_cell.angle_beta   90.00
_cell.angle_gamma   90.00
#
_symmetry.space_group_name_H-M   'P 1'
#
loop_
_entity.id
_entity.type
_entity.pdbx_description
1 polymer ?
#
loop_
_entity_poly.entity_id
_entity_poly.type
_entity_poly.pdbx_seq_one_letter_code
_entity_poly.pdbx_strand_id
1 'polypeptide(L)'
;MQNSEALALSAALLAAAGELTQRIDEGVRARGFDGVRPAHGFVFVRLSFGDATATDVAAHLGVTKQAASQLVDELVRKGYVERRPHP
;
A
#
# COMPACT_ATOMS: atom_id res chain seq x y z
N MET A 1 -5.01 19.91 30.65
CA MET A 1 -3.81 20.22 29.82
C MET A 1 -3.30 19.01 29.06
N GLN A 2 -2.92 17.89 29.72
CA GLN A 2 -2.38 16.69 29.03
C GLN A 2 -3.23 16.14 27.86
N ASN A 3 -4.56 16.17 27.95
CA ASN A 3 -5.42 15.65 26.88
C ASN A 3 -5.41 16.53 25.61
N SER A 4 -5.25 17.85 25.76
CA SER A 4 -5.26 18.77 24.60
C SER A 4 -3.98 18.66 23.78
N GLU A 5 -2.84 18.47 24.43
CA GLU A 5 -1.56 18.27 23.74
C GLU A 5 -1.52 16.91 23.03
N ALA A 6 -2.03 15.85 23.67
CA ALA A 6 -2.14 14.52 23.05
C ALA A 6 -3.05 14.55 21.81
N LEU A 7 -4.18 15.26 21.87
CA LEU A 7 -5.07 15.46 20.73
C LEU A 7 -4.40 16.28 19.61
N ALA A 8 -3.69 17.35 19.95
CA ALA A 8 -2.97 18.17 18.98
C ALA A 8 -1.87 17.38 18.27
N LEU A 9 -1.09 16.58 19.01
CA LEU A 9 -0.08 15.68 18.44
C LEU A 9 -0.72 14.64 17.51
N SER A 10 -1.82 14.02 17.94
CA SER A 10 -2.53 13.02 17.13
C SER A 10 -3.05 13.63 15.82
N ALA A 11 -3.63 14.83 15.88
CA ALA A 11 -4.09 15.56 14.71
C ALA A 11 -2.93 15.94 13.77
N ALA A 12 -1.82 16.42 14.32
CA ALA A 12 -0.64 16.77 13.53
C ALA A 12 -0.01 15.55 12.84
N LEU A 13 0.06 14.40 13.53
CA LEU A 13 0.54 13.14 12.96
C LEU A 13 -0.35 12.66 11.82
N LEU A 14 -1.68 12.70 12.01
CA LEU A 14 -2.63 12.32 10.96
C LEU A 14 -2.53 13.25 9.75
N ALA A 15 -2.42 14.56 9.97
CA ALA A 15 -2.24 15.54 8.89
C ALA A 15 -0.93 15.31 8.11
N ALA A 16 0.18 15.10 8.81
CA ALA A 16 1.47 14.82 8.19
C ALA A 16 1.47 13.50 7.40
N ALA A 17 0.84 12.45 7.93
CA ALA A 17 0.70 11.17 7.22
C ALA A 17 -0.18 11.29 5.96
N GLY A 18 -1.27 12.07 6.05
CA GLY A 18 -2.13 12.38 4.91
C GLY A 18 -1.38 13.13 3.81
N GLU A 19 -0.67 14.19 4.17
CA GLU A 19 0.14 15.00 3.24
C GLU A 19 1.24 14.16 2.56
N LEU A 20 1.95 13.34 3.33
CA LEU A 20 2.96 12.43 2.77
C LEU A 20 2.35 11.47 1.74
N THR A 21 1.20 10.86 2.08
CA THR A 21 0.48 9.95 1.19
C THR A 21 0.07 10.63 -0.09
N GLN A 22 -0.48 11.86 0.00
CA GLN A 22 -0.92 12.63 -1.15
C GLN A 22 0.25 12.98 -2.08
N ARG A 23 1.36 13.48 -1.54
CA ARG A 23 2.53 13.85 -2.35
C ARG A 23 3.18 12.66 -3.05
N ILE A 24 3.19 11.49 -2.40
CA ILE A 24 3.66 10.25 -3.04
C ILE A 24 2.74 9.89 -4.21
N ASP A 25 1.43 9.90 -4.00
CA ASP A 25 0.42 9.57 -5.00
C ASP A 25 0.45 10.53 -6.21
N GLU A 26 0.59 11.84 -5.96
CA GLU A 26 0.83 12.85 -6.99
C GLU A 26 2.10 12.56 -7.81
N GLY A 27 3.21 12.22 -7.13
CA GLY A 27 4.46 11.87 -7.79
C GLY A 27 4.38 10.59 -8.63
N VAL A 28 3.59 9.61 -8.20
CA VAL A 28 3.30 8.37 -8.94
C VAL A 28 2.49 8.67 -10.20
N ARG A 29 1.40 9.45 -10.09
CA ARG A 29 0.59 9.87 -11.24
C ARG A 29 1.36 10.73 -12.23
N ALA A 30 2.17 11.67 -11.76
CA ALA A 30 3.01 12.51 -12.62
C ALA A 30 4.01 11.70 -13.48
N ARG A 31 4.29 10.44 -13.10
CA ARG A 31 5.14 9.51 -13.85
C ARG A 31 4.34 8.56 -14.77
N GLY A 32 3.03 8.76 -14.90
CA GLY A 32 2.14 8.00 -15.78
C GLY A 32 1.50 6.75 -15.13
N PHE A 33 1.58 6.60 -13.81
CA PHE A 33 1.02 5.44 -13.10
C PHE A 33 -0.40 5.71 -12.57
N ASP A 34 -1.34 6.07 -13.45
CA ASP A 34 -2.70 6.49 -13.07
C ASP A 34 -3.56 5.39 -12.42
N GLY A 35 -3.22 4.12 -12.67
CA GLY A 35 -3.92 2.96 -12.13
C GLY A 35 -3.50 2.56 -10.70
N VAL A 36 -2.43 3.16 -10.17
CA VAL A 36 -1.89 2.88 -8.84
C VAL A 36 -2.61 3.74 -7.81
N ARG A 37 -3.08 3.09 -6.74
CA ARG A 37 -3.69 3.75 -5.57
C ARG A 37 -2.75 3.58 -4.37
N PRO A 38 -2.80 4.46 -3.35
CA PRO A 38 -1.99 4.31 -2.15
C PRO A 38 -2.05 2.91 -1.51
N ALA A 39 -3.24 2.30 -1.49
CA ALA A 39 -3.45 0.94 -0.97
C ALA A 39 -2.64 -0.15 -1.72
N HIS A 40 -2.30 0.06 -2.99
CA HIS A 40 -1.46 -0.88 -3.75
C HIS A 40 0.01 -0.82 -3.32
N GLY A 41 0.44 0.32 -2.75
CA GLY A 41 1.82 0.53 -2.32
C GLY A 41 2.31 -0.55 -1.36
N PHE A 42 1.44 -1.06 -0.50
CA PHE A 42 1.80 -2.13 0.45
C PHE A 42 2.19 -3.45 -0.24
N VAL A 43 1.59 -3.77 -1.40
CA VAL A 43 1.99 -4.95 -2.18
C VAL A 43 3.36 -4.71 -2.82
N PHE A 44 3.60 -3.51 -3.36
CA PHE A 44 4.90 -3.16 -3.94
C PHE A 44 6.02 -3.14 -2.89
N VAL A 45 5.75 -2.64 -1.69
CA VAL A 45 6.69 -2.72 -0.56
C VAL A 45 7.01 -4.17 -0.25
N ARG A 46 6.01 -5.07 -0.17
CA ARG A 46 6.28 -6.49 0.06
C ARG A 46 7.15 -7.09 -1.05
N LEU A 47 6.82 -6.80 -2.31
CA LEU A 47 7.55 -7.33 -3.47
C LEU A 47 8.95 -6.73 -3.63
N SER A 48 9.22 -5.55 -3.05
CA SER A 48 10.56 -4.95 -3.06
C SER A 48 11.61 -5.79 -2.31
N PHE A 49 11.17 -6.69 -1.43
CA PHE A 49 12.02 -7.66 -0.74
C PHE A 49 12.21 -8.98 -1.52
N GLY A 50 11.73 -9.05 -2.77
CA GLY A 50 11.74 -10.26 -3.61
C GLY A 50 10.36 -10.87 -3.79
N ASP A 51 10.32 -12.05 -4.42
CA ASP A 51 9.08 -12.76 -4.72
C ASP A 51 8.25 -13.02 -3.47
N ALA A 52 6.93 -13.01 -3.62
CA ALA A 52 5.98 -13.18 -2.53
C ALA A 52 4.77 -14.00 -2.97
N THR A 53 4.32 -14.91 -2.12
CA THR A 53 3.03 -15.58 -2.28
C THR A 53 1.89 -14.65 -1.84
N ALA A 54 0.66 -14.95 -2.26
CA ALA A 54 -0.53 -14.25 -1.73
C ALA A 54 -0.65 -14.36 -0.21
N THR A 55 -0.13 -15.44 0.40
CA THR A 55 -0.07 -15.62 1.84
C THR A 55 0.93 -14.64 2.49
N ASP A 56 2.09 -14.44 1.88
CA ASP A 56 3.09 -13.47 2.37
C ASP A 56 2.58 -12.04 2.29
N VAL A 57 1.88 -11.72 1.20
CA VAL A 57 1.21 -10.42 1.04
C VAL A 57 0.14 -10.24 2.13
N ALA A 58 -0.71 -11.25 2.36
CA ALA A 58 -1.72 -11.20 3.42
C ALA A 58 -1.11 -10.96 4.81
N ALA A 59 -0.04 -11.68 5.14
CA ALA A 59 0.69 -11.54 6.39
C ALA A 59 1.32 -10.15 6.54
N HIS A 60 1.94 -9.62 5.47
CA HIS A 60 2.56 -8.29 5.47
C HIS A 60 1.53 -7.18 5.66
N LEU A 61 0.35 -7.31 5.06
CA LEU A 61 -0.70 -6.29 5.10
C LEU A 61 -1.61 -6.42 6.33
N GLY A 62 -1.51 -7.52 7.10
CA GLY A 62 -2.43 -7.79 8.21
C GLY A 62 -3.87 -8.00 7.77
N VAL A 63 -4.08 -8.53 6.56
CA VAL A 63 -5.40 -8.75 5.95
C VAL A 63 -5.65 -10.25 5.70
N THR A 64 -6.89 -10.59 5.34
CA THR A 64 -7.22 -11.97 4.98
C THR A 64 -6.54 -12.36 3.66
N LYS A 65 -6.28 -13.67 3.48
CA LYS A 65 -5.76 -14.21 2.21
C LYS A 65 -6.65 -13.85 1.02
N GLN A 66 -7.97 -13.80 1.20
CA GLN A 66 -8.91 -13.43 0.15
C GLN A 66 -8.75 -11.97 -0.26
N ALA A 67 -8.65 -11.05 0.70
CA ALA A 67 -8.41 -9.63 0.41
C ALA A 67 -7.08 -9.42 -0.30
N ALA A 68 -6.02 -10.09 0.13
CA ALA A 68 -4.72 -10.07 -0.53
C ALA A 68 -4.79 -10.61 -1.97
N SER A 69 -5.48 -11.75 -2.18
CA SER A 69 -5.68 -12.31 -3.52
C SER A 69 -6.40 -11.34 -4.46
N GLN A 70 -7.47 -10.69 -3.99
CA GLN A 70 -8.21 -9.69 -4.78
C GLN A 70 -7.32 -8.50 -5.18
N LEU A 71 -6.51 -8.01 -4.25
CA LEU A 71 -5.56 -6.93 -4.49
C LEU A 71 -4.50 -7.31 -5.53
N VAL A 72 -3.97 -8.54 -5.42
CA VAL A 72 -3.01 -9.07 -6.41
C VAL A 72 -3.68 -9.26 -7.77
N ASP A 73 -4.90 -9.80 -7.84
CA ASP A 73 -5.64 -9.98 -9.10
C ASP A 73 -5.90 -8.64 -9.80
N GLU A 74 -6.20 -7.59 -9.06
CA GLU A 74 -6.34 -6.24 -9.59
C GLU A 74 -5.01 -5.73 -10.17
N LEU A 75 -3.90 -5.90 -9.44
CA LEU A 75 -2.57 -5.46 -9.90
C LEU A 75 -2.07 -6.23 -11.11
N VAL A 76 -2.38 -7.53 -11.20
CA VAL A 76 -2.11 -8.34 -12.39
C VAL A 76 -2.91 -7.83 -13.58
N ARG A 77 -4.21 -7.58 -13.42
CA ARG A 77 -5.05 -7.06 -14.50
C ARG A 77 -4.58 -5.70 -15.01
N LYS A 78 -4.03 -4.87 -14.13
CA LYS A 78 -3.45 -3.56 -14.46
C LYS A 78 -2.03 -3.64 -15.03
N GLY A 79 -1.42 -4.83 -15.08
CA GLY A 79 -0.08 -5.03 -15.60
C GLY A 79 1.04 -4.57 -14.66
N TYR A 80 0.76 -4.36 -13.37
CA TYR A 80 1.76 -3.93 -12.38
C TYR A 80 2.49 -5.08 -11.69
N VAL A 81 1.88 -6.27 -11.68
CA VAL A 81 2.44 -7.48 -11.06
C VAL A 81 2.22 -8.64 -12.02
N GLU A 82 3.15 -9.59 -12.06
CA GLU A 82 2.98 -10.86 -12.75
C GLU A 82 2.81 -12.00 -11.74
N ARG A 83 2.05 -13.03 -12.11
CA ARG A 83 2.00 -14.28 -11.36
C ARG A 83 2.89 -15.31 -12.02
N ARG A 84 3.74 -15.94 -11.23
CA ARG A 84 4.56 -17.08 -11.64
C ARG A 84 4.18 -18.30 -10.82
N PRO A 85 4.27 -19.52 -11.39
CA PRO A 85 4.15 -20.75 -10.61
C PRO A 85 5.16 -20.72 -9.45
N HIS A 86 4.71 -21.10 -8.26
CA HIS A 86 5.63 -21.32 -7.15
C HIS A 86 6.46 -22.59 -7.46
N PRO A 87 7.78 -22.59 -7.23
CA PRO A 87 8.62 -23.78 -7.35
C PRO A 87 8.13 -24.95 -6.49
#